data_AF-A0AAX6E2K0-F1
#
_entry.id   AF-A0AAX6E2K0-F1
#
_cell.length_a   1.000
_cell.length_b   1.000
_cell.length_c   1.000
_cell.angle_alpha   90.00
_cell.angle_beta   90.00
_cell.angle_gamma   90.00
#
_symmetry.space_group_name_H-M   'P 1'
#
loop_
_entity.id
_entity.type
_entity.pdbx_description
1 polymer ?
#
loop_
_entity_poly.entity_id
_entity_poly.type
_entity_poly.pdbx_seq_one_letter_code
_entity_poly.pdbx_strand_id
1 'polypeptide(L)' 'MGLSTLPALAQKLMNHGLPSGTPAVAVERGTTPQQRTVFSEIKDLVNEVKLADLVSPTLIIIGKVVALSPLWPQF' A
#
# COMPACT_ATOMS: atom_id res chain seq x y z
N MET A 1 -10.32 9.54 -1.46
CA MET A 1 -11.05 8.33 -1.01
C MET A 1 -10.10 7.26 -0.52
N GLY A 2 -9.20 6.67 -1.32
CA GLY A 2 -8.28 5.61 -0.85
C GLY A 2 -7.24 6.05 0.20
N LEU A 3 -6.39 7.03 -0.13
CA LEU A 3 -5.32 7.52 0.76
C LEU A 3 -5.84 8.10 2.08
N SER A 4 -6.88 8.93 2.00
CA SER A 4 -7.48 9.58 3.17
C SER A 4 -8.03 8.59 4.20
N THR A 5 -8.54 7.43 3.77
CA THR A 5 -9.09 6.40 4.66
C THR A 5 -8.07 5.34 5.07
N LEU A 6 -6.90 5.31 4.43
CA LEU A 6 -5.90 4.26 4.60
C LEU A 6 -5.49 4.03 6.07
N PRO A 7 -5.25 5.06 6.91
CA PRO A 7 -4.87 4.84 8.31
C PRO A 7 -5.95 4.05 9.09
N ALA A 8 -7.21 4.46 8.95
CA ALA A 8 -8.32 3.81 9.63
C ALA A 8 -8.61 2.41 9.05
N LEU A 9 -8.47 2.24 7.74
CA LEU A 9 -8.69 0.97 7.05
C LEU A 9 -7.64 -0.07 7.47
N ALA A 10 -6.35 0.26 7.40
CA ALA A 10 -5.26 -0.65 7.76
C ALA A 10 -5.40 -1.13 9.20
N GLN A 11 -5.67 -0.22 10.14
CA GLN A 11 -5.89 -0.56 11.54
C GLN A 11 -7.10 -1.50 11.72
N LYS A 12 -8.23 -1.20 11.07
CA LYS A 12 -9.44 -2.04 11.16
C LYS A 12 -9.22 -3.42 10.58
N LEU A 13 -8.55 -3.53 9.43
CA LEU A 13 -8.26 -4.82 8.80
C LEU A 13 -7.40 -5.70 9.73
N MET A 14 -6.34 -5.14 10.31
CA MET A 14 -5.48 -5.87 11.26
C MET A 14 -6.25 -6.28 12.52
N ASN A 15 -7.07 -5.39 13.08
CA ASN A 15 -7.89 -5.70 14.26
C ASN A 15 -8.92 -6.82 14.02
N HIS A 16 -9.34 -7.02 12.77
CA HIS A 16 -10.29 -8.08 12.37
C HIS A 16 -9.60 -9.32 11.79
N GLY A 17 -8.30 -9.50 12.03
CA GLY A 17 -7.58 -10.74 11.75
C GLY A 17 -6.77 -10.76 10.45
N LEU A 18 -6.61 -9.63 9.75
CA LEU A 18 -5.63 -9.56 8.67
C LEU A 18 -4.21 -9.58 9.25
N PRO A 19 -3.31 -10.50 8.83
CA PRO A 19 -1.93 -10.52 9.32
C PRO A 19 -1.21 -9.19 9.06
N SER A 20 -0.47 -8.69 10.04
CA SER A 20 0.30 -7.43 9.96
C SER A 20 1.36 -7.47 8.85
N GLY A 21 1.88 -8.65 8.55
CA GLY A 21 2.81 -8.91 7.44
C GLY A 21 2.13 -9.10 6.07
N THR A 22 0.83 -8.82 5.94
CA THR A 22 0.15 -8.95 4.64
C THR A 22 0.77 -7.97 3.63
N PRO A 23 1.27 -8.44 2.47
CA PRO A 23 1.81 -7.57 1.44
C PRO A 23 0.77 -6.57 0.94
N ALA A 24 1.20 -5.33 0.74
CA ALA A 24 0.36 -4.26 0.23
C ALA A 24 1.15 -3.28 -0.65
N VAL A 25 0.46 -2.58 -1.54
CA VAL A 25 1.06 -1.59 -2.42
C VAL A 25 0.12 -0.40 -2.62
N ALA A 26 0.71 0.80 -2.62
CA ALA A 26 0.08 2.02 -3.10
C ALA A 26 0.65 2.39 -4.47
N VAL A 27 -0.21 2.58 -5.46
CA VAL A 27 0.15 2.96 -6.84
C VAL A 27 -0.48 4.31 -7.15
N GLU A 28 0.34 5.36 -7.17
CA GLU A 28 -0.06 6.70 -7.59
C GLU A 28 0.03 6.82 -9.11
N ARG A 29 -0.97 7.45 -9.75
CA ARG A 29 -0.98 7.76 -11.19
C ARG A 29 -0.58 6.54 -12.05
N GLY A 30 -1.20 5.40 -11.75
CA GLY A 30 -0.90 4.13 -12.42
C GLY A 30 -0.93 4.22 -13.94
N THR A 31 -0.06 3.45 -14.60
CA THR A 31 0.13 3.38 -16.06
C THR A 31 0.55 4.69 -16.73
N THR A 32 0.99 5.69 -15.96
CA THR A 32 1.54 6.94 -16.49
C THR A 32 3.05 7.02 -16.28
N PRO A 33 3.78 7.88 -17.03
CA PRO A 33 5.19 8.15 -16.75
C PRO A 33 5.45 8.76 -15.37
N GLN A 34 4.42 9.30 -14.70
CA GLN A 34 4.50 9.86 -13.35
C GLN A 34 4.10 8.84 -12.27
N GLN A 35 4.01 7.55 -12.61
CA GLN A 35 3.66 6.52 -11.64
C GLN A 35 4.70 6.46 -10.51
N ARG A 36 4.22 6.56 -9.27
CA ARG A 36 5.00 6.25 -8.07
C ARG A 36 4.38 5.04 -7.38
N THR A 37 5.22 4.17 -6.82
CA THR A 37 4.76 2.94 -6.19
C THR A 37 5.47 2.72 -4.88
N VAL A 38 4.69 2.42 -3.84
CA VAL A 38 5.18 2.14 -2.48
C VAL A 38 4.71 0.75 -2.10
N PHE A 39 5.65 -0.18 -1.99
CA PHE A 39 5.41 -1.55 -1.52
C PHE A 39 5.79 -1.64 -0.03
N SER A 40 4.96 -2.30 0.76
CA SER A 40 5.26 -2.60 2.16
C SER A 40 4.35 -3.70 2.70
N GLU A 41 4.61 -4.15 3.92
CA GLU A 41 3.59 -4.86 4.70
C GLU A 41 2.49 -3.88 5.15
N ILE A 42 1.27 -4.38 5.39
CA ILE A 42 0.11 -3.55 5.75
C ILE A 42 0.33 -2.75 7.05
N LYS A 43 1.15 -3.27 7.98
CA LYS A 43 1.50 -2.59 9.23
C LYS A 43 2.29 -1.28 9.01
N ASP A 44 3.06 -1.22 7.91
CA ASP A 44 3.97 -0.10 7.62
C ASP A 44 3.43 0.83 6.52
N LEU A 45 2.48 0.37 5.70
CA LEU A 45 2.01 1.06 4.49
C LEU A 45 1.59 2.51 4.74
N VAL A 46 0.93 2.79 5.87
CA VAL A 46 0.48 4.14 6.22
C VAL A 46 1.66 5.10 6.37
N ASN A 47 2.76 4.65 6.97
CA ASN A 47 3.94 5.46 7.19
C ASN A 47 4.73 5.62 5.89
N GLU A 48 4.93 4.52 5.16
CA GLU A 48 5.66 4.54 3.88
C GLU A 48 5.01 5.45 2.84
N VAL A 49 3.68 5.41 2.75
CA VAL A 49 2.91 6.30 1.85
C VAL A 49 3.06 7.78 2.22
N LYS A 50 3.14 8.09 3.52
CA LYS A 50 3.37 9.47 4.01
C LYS A 50 4.79 9.92 3.74
N LEU A 51 5.77 9.06 3.97
CA LEU A 51 7.19 9.35 3.69
C LEU A 51 7.44 9.59 2.21
N ALA A 52 6.75 8.86 1.34
CA ALA A 52 6.81 9.03 -0.11
C ALA A 52 5.99 10.22 -0.64
N ASP A 53 5.23 10.90 0.22
CA ASP A 53 4.32 12.00 -0.12
C ASP A 53 3.43 11.67 -1.33
N LEU A 54 2.79 10.50 -1.30
CA LEU A 54 1.85 10.11 -2.35
C LEU A 54 0.58 10.95 -2.25
N VAL A 55 0.12 11.44 -3.40
CA VAL A 55 -1.12 12.19 -3.53
C VAL A 55 -2.13 11.43 -4.40
N SER A 56 -3.35 11.96 -4.49
CA SER A 56 -4.35 11.37 -5.39
C SER A 56 -4.05 11.72 -6.85
N PRO A 57 -4.45 10.86 -7.82
CA PRO A 57 -5.12 9.58 -7.66
C PRO A 57 -4.15 8.44 -7.28
N THR A 58 -4.50 7.66 -6.26
CA THR A 58 -3.72 6.49 -5.79
C THR A 58 -4.63 5.30 -5.53
N LEU A 59 -4.24 4.13 -6.05
CA LEU A 59 -4.87 2.83 -5.81
C LEU A 59 -4.12 2.08 -4.72
N ILE A 60 -4.84 1.47 -3.78
CA ILE A 60 -4.28 0.62 -2.74
C ILE A 60 -4.68 -0.84 -3.01
N ILE A 61 -3.70 -1.74 -3.04
CA ILE A 61 -3.91 -3.18 -3.22
C ILE A 61 -3.34 -3.87 -1.98
N ILE A 62 -4.12 -4.77 -1.37
CA ILE A 62 -3.74 -5.50 -0.15
C ILE A 62 -3.96 -7.00 -0.40
N GLY A 63 -2.92 -7.80 -0.22
CA GLY A 63 -3.00 -9.25 -0.32
C GLY A 63 -1.78 -9.92 -0.94
N LYS A 64 -1.75 -11.25 -0.88
CA LYS A 64 -0.62 -12.08 -1.33
C LYS A 64 -0.21 -11.84 -2.79
N VAL A 65 -1.15 -11.42 -3.64
CA VAL A 65 -0.89 -11.10 -5.06
C VAL A 65 0.13 -9.97 -5.25
N VAL A 66 0.28 -9.08 -4.26
CA VAL A 66 1.28 -7.99 -4.32
C VAL A 66 2.71 -8.56 -4.36
N ALA A 67 2.97 -9.66 -3.66
CA ALA A 67 4.27 -10.32 -3.65
C ALA A 67 4.63 -11.02 -4.99
N LEU A 68 3.70 -11.09 -5.95
CA LEU A 68 3.96 -11.56 -7.30
C LEU A 68 4.56 -10.46 -8.20
N SER A 69 4.56 -9.20 -7.74
CA SER A 69 5.17 -8.09 -8.45
C SER A 69 6.69 -8.25 -8.52
N PRO A 70 7.35 -8.05 -9.68
CA PRO A 70 8.80 -8.03 -9.77
C PRO A 70 9.43 -6.85 -9.01
N LEU A 71 8.62 -5.86 -8.61
CA LEU A 71 9.03 -4.70 -7.83
C LEU A 71 8.83 -4.89 -6.32
N TRP A 72 8.28 -6.03 -5.89
CA TRP A 72 8.18 -6.34 -4.46
C TRP A 72 9.59 -6.55 -3.87
N PRO A 73 9.95 -5.89 -2.75
CA PRO A 73 11.24 -6.07 -2.12
C PRO A 73 11.46 -7.54 -1.74
N GLN A 74 12.51 -8.14 -2.29
CA GLN A 74 12.99 -9.46 -1.84
C GLN A 74 13.94 -9.22 -0.68
N PHE A 75 13.41 -9.32 0.54
CA PHE A 75 14.22 -9.43 1.75
C PHE A 75 14.54 -10.90 2.02
#